data_AF-A0A3B0KQ23-F1
#
_entry.id   AF-A0A3B0KQ23-F1
#
_cell.length_a   1.000
_cell.length_b   1.000
_cell.length_c   1.000
_cell.angle_alpha   90.00
_cell.angle_beta   90.00
_cell.angle_gamma   90.00
#
_symmetry.space_group_name_H-M   'P 1'
#
loop_
_entity.id
_entity.type
_entity.pdbx_description
1 polymer ?
#
loop_
_entity_poly.entity_id
_entity_poly.type
_entity_poly.pdbx_seq_one_letter_code
_entity_poly.pdbx_strand_id
1 'polypeptide(L)'
;MQYRVFIALALLSLAKAAPSDPAPTVAVGVPLPESDKNHLCKFLKSFEETRMELFGVIMGINMVFISQAEQNFPNEFADYLNNRIREKNTSLSLWQRKFGVDREQMKLILQNDTVAQQWAKDHVFESHYLEMHLSLFTAIHAISQRTVDAANRMKSSLSEATVASEHEFFDKFNQYSNSGHFGLNALTDLVSTLESKFKNKIQCSKEVD
;
A
#
# COMPACT_ATOMS: atom_id res chain seq x y z
N MET A 1 9.32 18.35 2.79
CA MET A 1 9.53 18.43 1.33
C MET A 1 9.74 17.08 0.65
N GLN A 2 10.68 16.21 1.07
CA GLN A 2 10.94 14.92 0.38
C GLN A 2 9.72 13.98 0.29
N TYR A 3 8.94 13.82 1.37
CA TYR A 3 7.78 12.93 1.39
C TYR A 3 6.71 13.24 0.32
N ARG A 4 6.44 14.52 0.04
CA ARG A 4 5.42 14.90 -0.97
C ARG A 4 5.85 14.64 -2.41
N VAL A 5 7.15 14.69 -2.68
CA VAL A 5 7.72 14.31 -3.98
C VAL A 5 7.56 12.81 -4.22
N PHE A 6 7.81 11.97 -3.20
CA PHE A 6 7.58 10.53 -3.27
C PHE A 6 6.09 10.18 -3.42
N ILE A 7 5.20 10.88 -2.71
CA ILE A 7 3.74 10.73 -2.86
C ILE A 7 3.28 11.08 -4.28
N ALA A 8 3.79 12.18 -4.84
CA ALA A 8 3.50 12.59 -6.22
C ALA A 8 3.97 11.53 -7.23
N LEU A 9 5.18 10.97 -7.08
CA LEU A 9 5.71 9.95 -7.98
C LEU A 9 4.92 8.63 -7.92
N ALA A 10 4.49 8.21 -6.74
CA ALA A 10 3.77 6.95 -6.57
C ALA A 10 2.29 7.03 -7.02
N LEU A 11 1.60 8.16 -6.79
CA LEU A 11 0.26 8.39 -7.36
C LEU A 11 0.26 8.40 -8.90
N LEU A 12 1.38 8.78 -9.51
CA LEU A 12 1.56 8.76 -10.97
C LEU A 12 1.84 7.38 -11.55
N SER A 13 2.15 6.38 -10.71
CA SER A 13 2.53 5.03 -11.12
C SER A 13 1.37 4.02 -11.16
N LEU A 14 0.15 4.42 -10.80
CA LEU A 14 -1.05 3.57 -10.68
C LEU A 14 -1.66 3.06 -12.01
N ALA A 15 -0.89 3.03 -13.11
CA ALA A 15 -1.37 2.56 -14.41
C ALA A 15 -0.51 1.42 -14.96
N LYS A 16 -0.88 0.19 -14.56
CA LYS A 16 -0.81 -1.12 -15.26
C LYS A 16 -0.42 -2.23 -14.29
N ALA A 17 -1.39 -3.08 -13.95
CA ALA A 17 -1.13 -4.42 -13.46
C ALA A 17 -1.26 -5.39 -14.64
N ALA A 18 -0.20 -6.14 -14.93
CA ALA A 18 -0.21 -7.25 -15.87
C ALA A 18 -0.68 -8.54 -15.16
N PRO A 19 -1.10 -9.58 -15.92
CA PRO A 19 -1.73 -10.77 -15.35
C PRO A 19 -0.74 -11.64 -14.56
N SER A 20 -1.29 -12.31 -13.56
CA SER A 20 -0.64 -13.28 -12.67
C SER A 20 -0.16 -14.55 -13.38
N ASP A 21 1.06 -14.98 -13.08
CA ASP A 21 1.64 -16.27 -13.47
C ASP A 21 1.08 -17.47 -12.66
N PRO A 22 1.19 -18.71 -13.19
CA PRO A 22 0.57 -19.89 -12.60
C PRO A 22 1.31 -20.44 -11.36
N ALA A 23 0.59 -21.24 -10.57
CA ALA A 23 0.98 -21.76 -9.26
C ALA A 23 2.22 -22.69 -9.29
N PRO A 24 3.07 -22.71 -8.22
CA PRO A 24 4.24 -23.57 -8.19
C PRO A 24 3.91 -25.01 -7.76
N THR A 25 4.62 -25.95 -8.38
CA THR A 25 4.71 -27.39 -8.09
C THR A 25 5.24 -27.68 -6.68
N VAL A 26 4.75 -28.77 -6.10
CA VAL A 26 5.08 -29.24 -4.75
C VAL A 26 6.57 -29.64 -4.67
N ALA A 27 7.39 -28.77 -4.09
CA ALA A 27 8.76 -29.11 -3.71
C ALA A 27 8.74 -29.91 -2.41
N VAL A 28 9.20 -31.16 -2.46
CA VAL A 28 9.46 -31.99 -1.28
C VAL A 28 10.59 -31.33 -0.50
N GLY A 29 10.25 -30.67 0.61
CA GLY A 29 11.17 -29.84 1.39
C GLY A 29 12.12 -30.65 2.26
N VAL A 30 13.40 -30.28 2.23
CA VAL A 30 14.39 -30.65 3.26
C VAL A 30 13.87 -30.16 4.63
N PRO A 31 13.96 -30.95 5.71
CA PRO A 31 13.51 -30.50 7.02
C PRO A 31 14.27 -29.24 7.45
N LEU A 32 13.53 -28.15 7.68
CA LEU A 32 14.09 -26.90 8.20
C LEU A 32 14.53 -27.10 9.66
N PRO A 33 15.62 -26.46 10.11
CA PRO A 33 15.93 -26.36 11.53
C PRO A 33 14.74 -25.78 12.30
N GLU A 34 14.43 -26.33 13.48
CA GLU A 34 13.26 -25.91 14.27
C GLU A 34 13.29 -24.41 14.63
N SER A 35 14.49 -23.88 14.88
CA SER A 35 14.71 -22.44 15.10
C SER A 35 14.28 -21.61 13.90
N ASP A 36 14.71 -22.00 12.70
CA ASP A 36 14.39 -21.29 11.45
C ASP A 36 12.89 -21.39 11.15
N LYS A 37 12.29 -22.58 11.35
CA LYS A 37 10.85 -22.79 11.22
C LYS A 37 10.06 -21.84 12.13
N ASN A 38 10.48 -21.69 13.38
CA ASN A 38 9.83 -20.77 14.33
C ASN A 38 9.90 -19.30 13.89
N HIS A 39 11.05 -18.84 13.38
CA HIS A 39 11.18 -17.48 12.85
C HIS A 39 10.27 -17.25 11.63
N LEU A 40 10.21 -18.22 10.70
CA LEU A 40 9.36 -18.16 9.52
C LEU A 40 7.86 -18.18 9.89
N CYS A 41 7.45 -18.99 10.86
CA CYS A 41 6.07 -19.05 11.32
C CYS A 41 5.63 -17.77 12.05
N LYS A 42 6.49 -17.19 12.89
CA LYS A 42 6.23 -15.87 13.49
C LYS A 42 6.07 -14.79 12.43
N PHE A 43 6.93 -14.81 11.41
CA PHE A 43 6.82 -13.86 10.30
C PHE A 43 5.53 -14.04 9.49
N LEU A 44 5.08 -15.28 9.28
CA LEU A 44 3.79 -15.55 8.63
C LEU A 44 2.60 -14.93 9.37
N LYS A 45 2.62 -14.93 10.71
CA LYS A 45 1.59 -14.27 11.54
C LYS A 45 1.55 -12.75 11.30
N SER A 46 2.69 -12.12 11.05
CA SER A 46 2.77 -10.68 10.77
C SER A 46 2.03 -10.25 9.49
N PHE A 47 1.69 -11.17 8.60
CA PHE A 47 0.88 -10.88 7.40
C PHE A 47 -0.58 -10.55 7.76
N GLU A 48 -1.13 -11.23 8.77
CA GLU A 48 -2.47 -10.92 9.27
C GLU A 48 -2.47 -9.56 9.98
N GLU A 49 -1.44 -9.30 10.80
CA GLU A 49 -1.23 -8.00 11.45
C GLU A 49 -1.14 -6.87 10.41
N THR A 50 -0.37 -7.08 9.33
CA THR A 50 -0.25 -6.13 8.22
C THR A 50 -1.61 -5.84 7.57
N ARG A 51 -2.45 -6.85 7.34
CA ARG A 51 -3.80 -6.66 6.77
C ARG A 51 -4.72 -5.90 7.71
N MET A 52 -4.70 -6.24 8.99
CA MET A 52 -5.50 -5.55 10.01
C MET A 52 -5.08 -4.09 10.14
N GLU A 53 -3.78 -3.82 10.09
CA GLU A 53 -3.26 -2.45 10.12
C GLU A 53 -3.67 -1.65 8.88
N LEU A 54 -3.57 -2.24 7.68
CA LEU A 54 -4.05 -1.62 6.45
C LEU A 54 -5.55 -1.31 6.52
N PHE A 55 -6.36 -2.26 6.98
CA PHE A 55 -7.80 -2.05 7.16
C PHE A 55 -8.08 -0.91 8.14
N GLY A 56 -7.43 -0.91 9.31
CA GLY A 56 -7.62 0.11 10.35
C GLY A 56 -7.27 1.51 9.86
N VAL A 57 -6.15 1.66 9.15
CA VAL A 57 -5.72 2.94 8.56
C VAL A 57 -6.70 3.42 7.49
N ILE A 58 -7.09 2.53 6.56
CA ILE A 58 -8.01 2.89 5.48
C ILE A 58 -9.36 3.33 6.04
N MET A 59 -9.91 2.55 6.97
CA MET A 59 -11.19 2.87 7.60
C MET A 59 -11.11 4.14 8.43
N GLY A 60 -10.10 4.26 9.29
CA GLY A 60 -9.95 5.42 10.18
C GLY A 60 -9.85 6.73 9.41
N ILE A 61 -8.99 6.79 8.40
CA ILE A 61 -8.80 8.01 7.60
C ILE A 61 -10.06 8.33 6.77
N ASN A 62 -10.70 7.32 6.15
CA ASN A 62 -11.93 7.55 5.39
C ASN A 62 -13.07 8.04 6.29
N MET A 63 -13.25 7.46 7.48
CA MET A 63 -14.30 7.87 8.42
C MET A 63 -14.12 9.30 8.90
N VAL A 64 -12.88 9.71 9.19
CA VAL A 64 -12.57 11.11 9.54
C VAL A 64 -12.95 12.04 8.40
N PHE A 65 -12.54 11.72 7.16
CA PHE A 65 -12.89 12.54 6.01
C PHE A 65 -14.40 12.61 5.78
N ILE A 66 -15.11 11.47 5.79
CA ILE A 66 -16.56 11.42 5.57
C ILE A 66 -17.27 12.27 6.61
N SER A 67 -16.95 12.09 7.90
CA SER A 67 -17.55 12.88 8.98
C SER A 67 -17.32 14.38 8.81
N GLN A 68 -16.12 14.79 8.41
CA GLN A 68 -15.79 16.20 8.19
C GLN A 68 -16.47 16.76 6.93
N ALA A 69 -16.52 15.98 5.86
CA ALA A 69 -17.16 16.34 4.60
C ALA A 69 -18.67 16.50 4.76
N GLU A 70 -19.33 15.56 5.44
CA GLU A 70 -20.77 15.63 5.72
C GLU A 70 -21.14 16.84 6.58
N GLN A 71 -20.30 17.19 7.57
CA GLN A 71 -20.57 18.30 8.49
C GLN A 71 -20.27 19.67 7.87
N ASN A 72 -19.15 19.80 7.16
CA ASN A 72 -18.64 21.11 6.72
C ASN A 72 -18.91 21.41 5.24
N PHE A 73 -19.12 20.38 4.41
CA PHE A 73 -19.26 20.49 2.96
C PHE A 73 -20.36 19.57 2.40
N PRO A 74 -21.59 19.61 2.95
CA PRO A 74 -22.63 18.63 2.64
C PRO A 74 -23.04 18.62 1.15
N ASN A 75 -23.03 19.78 0.49
CA ASN A 75 -23.42 19.89 -0.92
C ASN A 75 -22.32 19.34 -1.83
N GLU A 76 -21.08 19.77 -1.61
CA GLU A 76 -19.90 19.31 -2.35
C GLU A 76 -19.69 17.80 -2.16
N PHE A 77 -19.93 17.30 -0.95
CA PHE A 77 -19.85 15.88 -0.66
C PHE A 77 -20.94 15.08 -1.38
N ALA A 78 -22.19 15.56 -1.39
CA ALA A 78 -23.28 14.94 -2.14
C ALA A 78 -22.99 14.93 -3.65
N ASP A 79 -22.49 16.04 -4.19
CA ASP A 79 -22.09 16.14 -5.60
C ASP A 79 -20.94 15.18 -5.93
N TYR A 80 -19.93 15.08 -5.06
CA TYR A 80 -18.84 14.11 -5.20
C TYR A 80 -19.35 12.66 -5.26
N LEU A 81 -20.29 12.27 -4.38
CA LEU A 81 -20.89 10.93 -4.38
C LEU A 81 -21.71 10.67 -5.66
N ASN A 82 -22.48 11.67 -6.09
CA ASN A 82 -23.33 11.59 -7.28
C ASN A 82 -22.53 11.55 -8.58
N ASN A 83 -21.45 12.33 -8.67
CA ASN A 83 -20.59 12.44 -9.85
C ASN A 83 -19.68 11.21 -10.02
N ARG A 84 -19.26 10.56 -8.92
CA ARG A 84 -18.53 9.27 -8.95
C ARG A 84 -19.21 8.21 -9.81
N ILE A 85 -20.54 8.22 -9.88
CA ILE A 85 -21.34 7.26 -10.63
C ILE A 85 -21.43 7.62 -12.12
N ARG A 86 -21.34 8.91 -12.46
CA ARG A 86 -21.58 9.45 -13.81
C ARG A 86 -20.32 9.63 -14.66
N GLU A 87 -19.13 9.64 -14.05
CA GLU A 87 -17.87 10.05 -14.70
C GLU A 87 -17.24 9.07 -15.71
N LYS A 88 -17.87 7.94 -16.04
CA LYS A 88 -17.29 6.94 -16.97
C LYS A 88 -17.05 7.45 -18.41
N ASN A 89 -17.66 8.57 -18.83
CA ASN A 89 -17.64 9.07 -20.22
C ASN A 89 -17.05 10.47 -20.41
N THR A 90 -16.06 10.86 -19.60
CA THR A 90 -15.48 12.22 -19.62
C THR A 90 -14.11 12.24 -20.30
N SER A 91 -13.83 13.25 -21.14
CA SER A 91 -12.52 13.47 -21.78
C SER A 91 -11.46 14.07 -20.85
N LEU A 92 -11.87 14.47 -19.64
CA LEU A 92 -11.01 15.05 -18.62
C LEU A 92 -10.14 13.97 -17.95
N SER A 93 -8.91 14.34 -17.61
CA SER A 93 -8.04 13.47 -16.82
C SER A 93 -8.61 13.21 -15.41
N LEU A 94 -8.15 12.15 -14.74
CA LEU A 94 -8.53 11.87 -13.35
C LEU A 94 -8.25 13.07 -12.42
N TRP A 95 -7.14 13.77 -12.64
CA TRP A 95 -6.74 14.94 -11.84
C TRP A 95 -7.71 16.09 -12.03
N GLN A 96 -8.07 16.40 -13.27
CA GLN A 96 -9.00 17.49 -13.57
C GLN A 96 -10.39 17.23 -13.00
N ARG A 97 -10.84 15.98 -13.03
CA ARG A 97 -12.15 15.60 -12.47
C ARG A 97 -12.18 15.69 -10.95
N LYS A 98 -11.11 15.26 -10.29
CA LYS A 98 -11.07 15.15 -8.83
C LYS A 98 -10.61 16.42 -8.12
N PHE A 99 -9.83 17.27 -8.78
CA PHE A 99 -9.13 18.39 -8.15
C PHE A 99 -9.19 19.68 -8.97
N GLY A 100 -9.89 19.69 -10.11
CA GLY A 100 -9.98 20.87 -10.98
C GLY A 100 -8.68 21.26 -11.71
N VAL A 101 -7.61 20.48 -11.56
CA VAL A 101 -6.27 20.80 -12.07
C VAL A 101 -5.69 19.65 -12.87
N ASP A 102 -4.78 19.96 -13.79
CA ASP A 102 -4.05 18.92 -14.52
C ASP A 102 -2.93 18.27 -13.68
N ARG A 103 -2.25 17.29 -14.29
CA ARG A 103 -1.17 16.53 -13.65
C ARG A 103 0.00 17.41 -13.21
N GLU A 104 0.43 18.35 -14.04
CA GLU A 104 1.60 19.18 -13.76
C GLU A 104 1.29 20.23 -12.69
N GLN A 105 0.08 20.79 -12.73
CA GLN A 105 -0.43 21.66 -11.67
C GLN A 105 -0.53 20.92 -10.33
N MET A 106 -1.06 19.69 -10.33
CA MET A 106 -1.09 18.86 -9.11
C MET A 106 0.33 18.59 -8.58
N LYS A 107 1.29 18.30 -9.47
CA LYS A 107 2.69 18.12 -9.07
C LYS A 107 3.25 19.37 -8.38
N LEU A 108 2.97 20.56 -8.92
CA LEU A 108 3.37 21.82 -8.28
C LEU A 108 2.72 22.02 -6.91
N ILE A 109 1.41 21.75 -6.80
CA ILE A 109 0.67 21.80 -5.52
C ILE A 109 1.32 20.88 -4.48
N LEU A 110 1.63 19.64 -4.87
CA LEU A 110 2.26 18.68 -3.96
C LEU A 110 3.67 19.10 -3.54
N GLN A 111 4.42 19.78 -4.41
CA GLN A 111 5.82 20.11 -4.18
C GLN A 111 6.05 21.47 -3.48
N ASN A 112 5.08 22.38 -3.54
CA ASN A 112 5.24 23.75 -3.06
C ASN A 112 4.09 24.17 -2.12
N ASP A 113 4.42 24.44 -0.85
CA ASP A 113 3.47 24.81 0.19
C ASP A 113 2.71 26.11 -0.12
N THR A 114 3.37 27.11 -0.69
CA THR A 114 2.72 28.37 -1.06
C THR A 114 1.71 28.17 -2.18
N VAL A 115 2.04 27.35 -3.17
CA VAL A 115 1.11 27.00 -4.26
C VAL A 115 -0.07 26.21 -3.70
N ALA A 116 0.17 25.25 -2.81
CA ALA A 116 -0.89 24.49 -2.15
C ALA A 116 -1.84 25.38 -1.35
N GLN A 117 -1.31 26.30 -0.55
CA GLN A 117 -2.11 27.24 0.23
C GLN A 117 -2.93 28.18 -0.65
N GLN A 118 -2.39 28.62 -1.79
CA GLN A 118 -3.10 29.51 -2.70
C GLN A 118 -4.22 28.76 -3.42
N TRP A 119 -3.97 27.54 -3.91
CA TRP A 119 -4.98 26.69 -4.55
C TRP A 119 -6.12 26.32 -3.59
N ALA A 120 -5.78 25.98 -2.34
CA ALA A 120 -6.76 25.56 -1.32
C ALA A 120 -7.78 26.64 -0.94
N LYS A 121 -7.48 27.93 -1.17
CA LYS A 121 -8.44 29.03 -0.94
C LYS A 121 -9.68 28.92 -1.83
N ASP A 122 -9.47 28.48 -3.06
CA ASP A 122 -10.52 28.37 -4.07
C ASP A 122 -11.06 26.92 -4.20
N HIS A 123 -10.38 25.95 -3.59
CA HIS A 123 -10.65 24.51 -3.70
C HIS A 123 -10.68 23.83 -2.33
N VAL A 124 -11.46 24.40 -1.40
CA VAL A 124 -11.45 24.01 0.01
C VAL A 124 -11.86 22.54 0.19
N PHE A 125 -12.88 22.07 -0.53
CA PHE A 125 -13.31 20.67 -0.44
C PHE A 125 -12.25 19.72 -1.03
N GLU A 126 -11.75 20.03 -2.23
CA GLU A 126 -10.73 19.23 -2.92
C GLU A 126 -9.42 19.20 -2.14
N SER A 127 -9.09 20.24 -1.37
CA SER A 127 -7.90 20.24 -0.51
C SER A 127 -8.02 19.25 0.63
N HIS A 128 -9.18 19.18 1.31
CA HIS A 128 -9.43 18.16 2.34
C HIS A 128 -9.45 16.75 1.74
N TYR A 129 -10.02 16.61 0.54
CA TYR A 129 -9.99 15.35 -0.20
C TYR A 129 -8.55 14.93 -0.56
N LEU A 130 -7.71 15.88 -0.98
CA LEU A 130 -6.29 15.65 -1.25
C LEU A 130 -5.54 15.24 0.01
N GLU A 131 -5.76 15.93 1.13
CA GLU A 131 -5.15 15.61 2.43
C GLU A 131 -5.46 14.19 2.91
N MET A 132 -6.70 13.72 2.70
CA MET A 132 -7.07 12.33 2.97
C MET A 132 -6.26 11.34 2.12
N HIS A 133 -6.10 11.59 0.81
CA HIS A 133 -5.26 10.75 -0.06
C HIS A 133 -3.78 10.77 0.34
N LEU A 134 -3.25 11.93 0.72
CA LEU A 134 -1.87 12.06 1.21
C LEU A 134 -1.66 11.28 2.52
N SER A 135 -2.65 11.33 3.41
CA SER A 135 -2.62 10.60 4.69
C SER A 135 -2.67 9.08 4.45
N LEU A 136 -3.56 8.62 3.58
CA LEU A 136 -3.65 7.21 3.19
C LEU A 136 -2.32 6.72 2.60
N PHE A 137 -1.76 7.47 1.64
CA PHE A 137 -0.49 7.10 1.03
C PHE A 137 0.63 7.01 2.07
N THR A 138 0.75 8.03 2.93
CA THR A 138 1.81 8.08 3.94
C THR A 138 1.72 6.90 4.89
N ALA A 139 0.51 6.55 5.32
CA ALA A 139 0.28 5.43 6.22
C ALA A 139 0.56 4.07 5.54
N ILE A 140 0.10 3.87 4.29
CA ILE A 140 0.39 2.65 3.51
C ILE A 140 1.89 2.50 3.26
N HIS A 141 2.59 3.60 2.95
CA HIS A 141 4.04 3.60 2.79
C HIS A 141 4.74 3.21 4.09
N ALA A 142 4.30 3.76 5.23
CA ALA A 142 4.86 3.40 6.53
C ALA A 142 4.65 1.91 6.87
N ILE A 143 3.47 1.36 6.59
CA ILE A 143 3.18 -0.08 6.76
C ILE A 143 4.10 -0.90 5.85
N SER A 144 4.18 -0.52 4.57
CA SER A 144 5.05 -1.17 3.58
C SER A 144 6.49 -1.25 4.04
N GLN A 145 7.03 -0.14 4.55
CA GLN A 145 8.40 -0.09 5.07
C GLN A 145 8.57 -1.03 6.28
N ARG A 146 7.63 -1.02 7.23
CA ARG A 146 7.66 -1.94 8.38
C ARG A 146 7.63 -3.41 7.95
N THR A 147 6.82 -3.76 6.95
CA THR A 147 6.75 -5.13 6.43
C THR A 147 8.09 -5.55 5.80
N VAL A 148 8.72 -4.68 5.01
CA VAL A 148 10.05 -4.92 4.43
C VAL A 148 11.13 -5.05 5.52
N ASP A 149 11.12 -4.17 6.52
CA ASP A 149 12.07 -4.20 7.64
C ASP A 149 11.91 -5.48 8.46
N ALA A 150 10.67 -5.93 8.70
CA ALA A 150 10.39 -7.19 9.38
C ALA A 150 10.92 -8.40 8.56
N ALA A 151 10.76 -8.37 7.23
CA ALA A 151 11.30 -9.41 6.35
C ALA A 151 12.83 -9.47 6.42
N ASN A 152 13.50 -8.32 6.44
CA ASN A 152 14.96 -8.23 6.58
C ASN A 152 15.44 -8.74 7.94
N ARG A 153 14.77 -8.37 9.03
CA ARG A 153 15.10 -8.88 10.39
C ARG A 153 14.94 -10.39 10.48
N MET A 154 13.87 -10.91 9.89
CA MET A 154 13.63 -12.34 9.83
C MET A 154 14.72 -13.03 8.99
N LYS A 155 15.08 -12.50 7.81
CA LYS A 155 16.21 -13.00 6.99
C LYS A 155 17.51 -13.13 7.81
N SER A 156 17.85 -12.10 8.58
CA SER A 156 19.06 -12.09 9.43
C SER A 156 19.01 -13.06 10.60
N SER A 157 17.83 -13.58 10.94
CA SER A 157 17.63 -14.53 12.05
C SER A 157 17.61 -15.99 11.60
N LEU A 158 17.71 -16.26 10.29
CA LEU A 158 17.72 -17.60 9.72
C LEU A 158 19.15 -18.07 9.44
N SER A 159 19.35 -19.39 9.45
CA SER A 159 20.61 -19.98 8.97
C SER A 159 20.87 -19.67 7.48
N GLU A 160 22.14 -19.60 7.09
CA GLU A 160 22.54 -19.36 5.69
C GLU A 160 21.93 -20.39 4.72
N ALA A 161 21.82 -21.64 5.15
CA ALA A 161 21.20 -22.72 4.37
C ALA A 161 19.72 -22.45 4.10
N THR A 162 18.98 -21.98 5.11
CA THR A 162 17.56 -21.60 4.96
C THR A 162 17.41 -20.33 4.11
N VAL A 163 18.29 -19.33 4.29
CA VAL A 163 18.28 -18.14 3.43
C VAL A 163 18.50 -18.51 1.96
N ALA A 164 19.40 -19.45 1.68
CA ALA A 164 19.63 -19.96 0.33
C ALA A 164 18.43 -20.76 -0.20
N SER A 165 17.77 -21.60 0.62
CA SER A 165 16.58 -22.35 0.19
C SER A 165 15.36 -21.46 -0.07
N GLU A 166 15.26 -20.33 0.63
CA GLU A 166 14.15 -19.37 0.54
C GLU A 166 14.50 -18.09 -0.24
N HIS A 167 15.54 -18.11 -1.08
CA HIS A 167 15.99 -16.92 -1.80
C HIS A 167 14.87 -16.26 -2.64
N GLU A 168 14.02 -17.03 -3.34
CA GLU A 168 12.88 -16.50 -4.11
C GLU A 168 11.93 -15.64 -3.27
N PHE A 169 11.77 -15.98 -1.99
CA PHE A 169 10.91 -15.23 -1.09
C PHE A 169 11.54 -13.88 -0.75
N PHE A 170 12.84 -13.85 -0.45
CA PHE A 170 13.55 -12.61 -0.16
C PHE A 170 13.69 -11.73 -1.40
N ASP A 171 13.81 -12.33 -2.58
CA ASP A 171 13.86 -11.61 -3.85
C ASP A 171 12.57 -10.83 -4.10
N LYS A 172 11.40 -11.38 -3.74
CA LYS A 172 10.12 -10.66 -3.86
C LYS A 172 10.05 -9.43 -2.97
N PHE A 173 10.55 -9.50 -1.73
CA PHE A 173 10.64 -8.32 -0.86
C PHE A 173 11.63 -7.29 -1.39
N ASN A 174 12.78 -7.73 -1.91
CA ASN A 174 13.76 -6.84 -2.54
C ASN A 174 13.19 -6.15 -3.77
N GLN A 175 12.50 -6.89 -4.65
CA GLN A 175 11.84 -6.34 -5.83
C GLN A 175 10.77 -5.31 -5.43
N TYR A 176 9.95 -5.63 -4.43
CA TYR A 176 8.96 -4.69 -3.91
C TYR A 176 9.61 -3.39 -3.41
N SER A 177 10.61 -3.51 -2.52
CA SER A 177 11.36 -2.38 -1.97
C SER A 177 11.99 -1.50 -3.06
N ASN A 178 12.58 -2.13 -4.09
CA ASN A 178 13.27 -1.44 -5.17
C ASN A 178 12.34 -0.88 -6.25
N SER A 179 11.08 -1.33 -6.32
CA SER A 179 10.14 -0.92 -7.36
C SER A 179 9.62 0.51 -7.20
N GLY A 180 9.69 1.08 -5.99
CA GLY A 180 9.05 2.35 -5.67
C GLY A 180 7.52 2.31 -5.67
N HIS A 181 6.90 1.14 -5.90
CA HIS A 181 5.45 0.96 -5.91
C HIS A 181 4.91 0.66 -4.50
N PHE A 182 4.80 1.70 -3.67
CA PHE A 182 4.27 1.61 -2.29
C PHE A 182 2.74 1.72 -2.20
N GLY A 183 2.03 1.15 -3.17
CA GLY A 183 0.57 1.22 -3.25
C GLY A 183 -0.12 0.11 -2.46
N LEU A 184 -1.39 0.33 -2.09
CA LEU A 184 -2.22 -0.66 -1.41
C LEU A 184 -2.20 -2.02 -2.12
N ASN A 185 -2.49 -2.03 -3.42
CA ASN A 185 -2.54 -3.26 -4.22
C ASN A 185 -1.19 -3.99 -4.24
N ALA A 186 -0.10 -3.24 -4.43
CA ALA A 186 1.23 -3.82 -4.48
C ALA A 186 1.60 -4.52 -3.16
N LEU A 187 1.28 -3.91 -2.01
CA LEU A 187 1.50 -4.52 -0.71
C LEU A 187 0.57 -5.73 -0.47
N THR A 188 -0.72 -5.62 -0.79
CA THR A 188 -1.66 -6.73 -0.59
C THR A 188 -1.36 -7.93 -1.48
N ASP A 189 -0.94 -7.69 -2.72
CA ASP A 189 -0.55 -8.72 -3.68
C ASP A 189 0.73 -9.42 -3.23
N LEU A 190 1.72 -8.65 -2.75
CA LEU A 190 2.93 -9.19 -2.15
C LEU A 190 2.59 -10.11 -0.98
N VAL A 191 1.87 -9.59 0.03
CA VAL A 191 1.52 -10.34 1.23
C VAL A 191 0.74 -11.61 0.88
N SER A 192 -0.26 -11.53 0.00
CA SER A 192 -1.09 -12.69 -0.36
C SER A 192 -0.33 -13.75 -1.15
N THR A 193 0.53 -13.31 -2.08
CA THR A 193 1.38 -14.22 -2.86
C THR A 193 2.37 -14.96 -1.96
N LEU A 194 2.99 -14.26 -1.01
CA LEU A 194 3.97 -14.84 -0.10
C LEU A 194 3.31 -15.75 0.94
N GLU A 195 2.14 -15.37 1.46
CA GLU A 195 1.38 -16.19 2.39
C GLU A 195 0.99 -17.54 1.78
N SER A 196 0.49 -17.54 0.55
CA SER A 196 0.13 -18.77 -0.17
C SER A 196 1.34 -19.70 -0.32
N LYS A 197 2.51 -19.14 -0.68
CA LYS A 197 3.77 -19.91 -0.75
C LYS A 197 4.19 -20.46 0.62
N PHE A 198 4.13 -19.64 1.66
CA PHE A 198 4.58 -20.00 3.01
C PHE A 198 3.69 -21.04 3.69
N LYS A 199 2.36 -20.87 3.64
CA LYS A 199 1.40 -21.79 4.27
C LYS A 199 1.55 -23.22 3.71
N ASN A 200 1.77 -23.33 2.41
CA ASN A 200 1.90 -24.63 1.74
C ASN A 200 3.26 -25.30 2.03
N LYS A 201 4.34 -24.52 2.21
CA LYS A 201 5.71 -25.03 2.33
C LYS A 201 6.15 -25.30 3.76
N ILE A 202 5.83 -24.42 4.71
CA ILE A 202 6.46 -24.38 6.04
C ILE A 202 5.67 -25.21 7.08
N GLN A 203 4.40 -25.51 6.79
CA GLN A 203 3.53 -26.31 7.67
C GLN A 203 3.66 -25.89 9.14
N CYS A 204 3.41 -24.60 9.40
CA CYS A 204 3.36 -24.08 10.75
C CYS A 204 2.24 -24.80 11.52
N SER A 205 2.62 -25.58 12.54
CA SER A 205 1.67 -26.19 13.46
C SER A 205 0.88 -25.09 14.17
N LYS A 206 -0.41 -25.35 14.41
CA LYS A 206 -1.38 -24.45 15.06
C LYS A 206 -1.11 -24.22 16.56
N GLU A 207 0.14 -24.25 17.00
CA GLU A 207 0.47 -24.11 18.42
C GLU A 207 1.81 -23.40 18.53
N VAL A 208 1.77 -22.11 18.83
CA VAL A 208 2.38 -21.50 20.03
C VAL A 208 1.63 -20.18 20.23
N ASP A 209 0.73 -20.15 21.21
CA ASP A 209 0.22 -18.92 21.83
C ASP A 209 1.35 -18.20 22.58
#